data_AF-A0A0F9KDI9-F1
#
_entry.id   AF-A0A0F9KDI9-F1
#
_cell.length_a   1.000
_cell.length_b   1.000
_cell.length_c   1.000
_cell.angle_alpha   90.00
_cell.angle_beta   90.00
_cell.angle_gamma   90.00
#
_symmetry.space_group_name_H-M   'P 1'
#
loop_
_entity.id
_entity.type
_entity.pdbx_description
1 polymer ?
#
loop_
_entity_poly.entity_id
_entity_poly.type
_entity_poly.pdbx_seq_one_letter_code
_entity_poly.pdbx_strand_id
1 'polypeptide(L)'
;MKKILLAILITVFVIFSMGSISRRYNPVTALAYYAVDTASNDTYLAQIDGIGGYNAGLFVLLNPVTDNTGACTLNINSLGAQSLKTVSGNDPADNHIDASQIVPLCYDGSNFVIMSSDANPP
;
A
#
# COMPACT_ATOMS: atom_id res chain seq x y z
N MET A 1 -11.92 -36.76 -39.80
CA MET A 1 -10.73 -35.90 -39.81
C MET A 1 -11.05 -34.41 -39.61
N LYS A 2 -11.88 -33.76 -40.45
CA LYS A 2 -12.20 -32.32 -40.34
C LYS A 2 -12.77 -31.86 -38.99
N LYS A 3 -13.64 -32.66 -38.35
CA LYS A 3 -14.24 -32.32 -37.03
C LYS A 3 -13.22 -32.31 -35.87
N ILE A 4 -12.24 -33.22 -35.91
CA ILE A 4 -11.17 -33.31 -34.91
C ILE A 4 -10.18 -32.15 -35.09
N LEU A 5 -9.85 -31.80 -36.34
CA LEU A 5 -8.97 -30.68 -36.65
C LEU A 5 -9.59 -29.33 -36.26
N LEU A 6 -10.91 -29.16 -36.44
CA LEU A 6 -11.65 -27.97 -36.02
C LEU A 6 -11.73 -27.85 -34.48
N ALA A 7 -11.90 -28.97 -33.77
CA ALA A 7 -11.89 -28.98 -32.31
C ALA A 7 -10.51 -28.61 -31.73
N ILE A 8 -9.42 -29.11 -32.32
CA ILE A 8 -8.05 -28.75 -31.92
C ILE A 8 -7.79 -27.26 -32.20
N LEU A 9 -8.24 -26.74 -33.34
CA LEU A 9 -8.06 -25.33 -33.70
C LEU A 9 -8.83 -24.38 -32.77
N ILE A 10 -10.07 -24.73 -32.39
CA ILE A 10 -10.89 -23.95 -31.45
C ILE A 10 -10.26 -23.97 -30.05
N THR A 11 -9.81 -25.13 -29.55
CA THR A 11 -9.17 -25.23 -28.24
C THR A 11 -7.86 -24.44 -28.17
N VAL A 12 -7.03 -24.51 -29.22
CA VAL A 12 -5.77 -23.73 -29.30
C VAL A 12 -6.06 -22.22 -29.35
N PHE A 13 -7.08 -21.78 -30.09
CA PHE A 13 -7.44 -20.36 -30.21
C PHE A 13 -7.98 -19.75 -28.89
N VAL A 14 -8.75 -20.52 -28.11
CA VAL A 14 -9.25 -20.09 -26.79
C VAL A 14 -8.09 -19.88 -25.80
N ILE A 15 -7.07 -20.74 -25.84
CA ILE A 15 -5.89 -20.66 -24.96
C ILE A 15 -5.05 -19.41 -25.28
N PHE A 16 -4.90 -19.03 -26.56
CA PHE A 16 -4.24 -17.77 -26.93
C PHE A 16 -5.02 -16.53 -26.49
N SER A 17 -6.36 -16.60 -26.41
CA SER A 17 -7.19 -15.47 -25.96
C SER A 17 -7.05 -15.15 -24.47
N MET A 18 -6.64 -16.12 -23.64
CA MET A 18 -6.43 -15.90 -22.20
C MET A 18 -5.22 -15.01 -21.91
N GLY A 19 -4.26 -14.88 -22.85
CA GLY A 19 -3.13 -13.95 -22.74
C GLY A 19 -3.50 -12.48 -22.99
N SER A 20 -4.65 -12.21 -23.61
CA SER A 20 -5.12 -10.83 -23.88
C SER A 20 -6.09 -10.30 -22.81
N ILE A 21 -6.42 -11.11 -21.80
CA ILE A 21 -7.25 -10.71 -20.64
C ILE A 21 -6.38 -10.34 -19.41
N SER A 22 -5.06 -10.51 -19.47
CA SER A 22 -4.15 -10.05 -18.41
C SER A 22 -4.02 -8.52 -18.30
N ARG A 23 -4.64 -7.74 -19.19
CA ARG A 23 -4.70 -6.27 -19.05
C ARG A 23 -5.89 -5.79 -18.21
N ARG A 24 -6.52 -6.65 -17.38
CA ARG A 24 -7.45 -6.23 -16.31
C ARG A 24 -7.48 -7.13 -15.07
N TYR A 25 -6.82 -8.29 -15.05
CA TYR A 25 -6.57 -8.98 -13.79
C TYR A 25 -5.27 -8.43 -13.18
N ASN A 26 -5.39 -7.33 -12.44
CA ASN A 26 -4.43 -7.06 -11.37
C ASN A 26 -4.91 -7.95 -10.21
N PRO A 27 -4.26 -9.09 -9.88
CA PRO A 27 -4.53 -9.73 -8.61
C PRO A 27 -4.05 -8.76 -7.54
N VAL A 28 -4.93 -7.85 -7.13
CA VAL A 28 -4.73 -7.10 -5.90
C VAL A 28 -4.78 -8.18 -4.81
N THR A 29 -3.63 -8.80 -4.53
CA THR A 29 -3.48 -9.89 -3.58
C THR A 29 -3.80 -9.44 -2.16
N ALA A 30 -3.83 -8.12 -1.92
CA ALA A 30 -4.37 -7.51 -0.72
C ALA A 30 -4.96 -6.13 -1.06
N LEU A 31 -6.21 -5.87 -0.65
CA LEU A 31 -6.86 -4.56 -0.77
C LEU A 31 -6.19 -3.50 0.13
N ALA A 32 -5.58 -3.97 1.23
CA ALA A 32 -4.81 -3.18 2.18
C ALA A 32 -3.74 -4.08 2.79
N TYR A 33 -2.54 -3.54 3.03
CA TYR A 33 -1.52 -4.20 3.82
C TYR A 33 -1.61 -3.77 5.27
N TYR A 34 -1.25 -4.64 6.21
CA TYR A 34 -1.15 -4.30 7.63
C TYR A 34 0.28 -4.46 8.10
N ALA A 35 0.75 -3.53 8.92
CA ALA A 35 2.04 -3.64 9.59
C ALA A 35 2.00 -3.03 10.98
N VAL A 36 2.79 -3.61 11.88
CA VAL A 36 3.12 -3.00 13.16
C VAL A 36 4.45 -2.27 12.99
N ASP A 37 4.49 -1.04 13.48
CA ASP A 37 5.73 -0.27 13.57
C ASP A 37 6.73 -0.98 14.49
N THR A 38 8.00 -0.97 14.07
CA THR A 38 9.11 -1.57 14.79
C THR A 38 10.14 -0.55 15.28
N ALA A 39 9.90 0.74 15.01
CA ALA A 39 10.68 1.85 15.55
C ALA A 39 10.18 2.28 16.94
N SER A 40 10.76 3.32 17.52
CA SER A 40 10.26 3.97 18.75
C SER A 40 10.44 5.48 18.69
N ASN A 41 10.20 6.04 17.50
CA ASN A 41 10.36 7.46 17.16
C ASN A 41 9.56 7.77 15.89
N ASP A 42 9.58 9.03 15.45
CA ASP A 42 8.87 9.55 14.27
C ASP A 42 9.38 9.01 12.91
N THR A 43 10.30 8.05 12.91
CA THR A 43 10.74 7.27 11.73
C THR A 43 10.19 5.86 11.84
N TYR A 44 8.92 5.70 11.50
CA TYR A 44 8.22 4.42 11.57
C TYR A 44 8.82 3.41 10.60
N LEU A 45 8.92 2.16 11.06
CA LEU A 45 9.51 1.06 10.31
C LEU A 45 8.50 -0.09 10.19
N ALA A 46 8.16 -0.47 8.96
CA ALA A 46 7.26 -1.58 8.68
C ALA A 46 7.96 -2.66 7.84
N GLN A 47 7.65 -3.92 8.11
CA GLN A 47 8.07 -5.06 7.30
C GLN A 47 6.81 -5.74 6.73
N ILE A 48 6.68 -5.75 5.40
CA ILE A 48 5.49 -6.21 4.68
C ILE A 48 5.91 -7.05 3.49
N ASP A 49 5.54 -8.33 3.49
CA ASP A 49 5.84 -9.23 2.38
C ASP A 49 5.22 -8.78 1.06
N GLY A 50 5.98 -8.89 -0.03
CA GLY A 50 5.50 -8.60 -1.39
C GLY A 50 5.60 -7.13 -1.82
N ILE A 51 6.03 -6.21 -0.94
CA ILE A 51 6.29 -4.81 -1.31
C ILE A 51 7.76 -4.63 -1.70
N GLY A 52 8.01 -4.45 -3.00
CA GLY A 52 9.35 -4.18 -3.55
C GLY A 52 9.60 -2.72 -3.94
N GLY A 53 8.61 -1.84 -3.76
CA GLY A 53 8.69 -0.43 -4.13
C GLY A 53 7.40 0.30 -3.83
N TYR A 54 7.49 1.61 -3.64
CA TYR A 54 6.32 2.47 -3.47
C TYR A 54 5.70 2.78 -4.83
N ASN A 55 4.45 2.38 -5.01
CA ASN A 55 3.64 2.70 -6.17
C ASN A 55 2.45 3.54 -5.72
N ALA A 56 2.08 4.56 -6.48
CA ALA A 56 0.91 5.39 -6.15
C ALA A 56 -0.34 4.51 -6.00
N GLY A 57 -1.13 4.77 -4.94
CA GLY A 57 -2.26 3.96 -4.54
C GLY A 57 -1.91 2.78 -3.61
N LEU A 58 -0.65 2.61 -3.21
CA LEU A 58 -0.28 1.64 -2.17
C LEU A 58 -0.95 2.04 -0.86
N PHE A 59 -1.85 1.17 -0.37
CA PHE A 59 -2.62 1.40 0.85
C PHE A 59 -2.13 0.51 1.99
N VAL A 60 -1.82 1.12 3.14
CA VAL A 60 -1.25 0.47 4.32
C VAL A 60 -2.02 0.90 5.56
N LEU A 61 -2.35 -0.07 6.40
CA LEU A 61 -2.83 0.11 7.76
C LEU A 61 -1.64 -0.06 8.70
N LEU A 62 -1.10 1.05 9.20
CA LEU A 62 0.02 1.05 10.13
C LEU A 62 -0.51 1.05 11.56
N ASN A 63 0.10 0.23 12.43
CA ASN A 63 -0.08 0.30 13.87
C ASN A 63 1.21 0.84 14.52
N PRO A 64 1.31 2.15 14.80
CA PRO A 64 2.50 2.78 15.37
C PRO A 64 2.69 2.37 16.83
N VAL A 65 3.94 2.36 17.32
CA VAL A 65 4.23 2.09 18.74
C VAL A 65 4.65 3.34 19.51
N THR A 66 4.71 4.50 18.84
CA THR A 66 5.06 5.79 19.45
C THR A 66 4.24 6.89 18.79
N ASP A 67 3.73 7.80 19.61
CA ASP A 67 3.00 8.98 19.18
C ASP A 67 3.92 9.88 18.34
N ASN A 68 3.42 10.48 17.27
CA ASN A 68 4.26 11.37 16.46
C ASN A 68 4.45 12.73 17.15
N THR A 69 5.63 13.33 17.03
CA THR A 69 5.92 14.67 17.60
C THR A 69 5.99 15.79 16.57
N GLY A 70 5.38 15.57 15.40
CA GLY A 70 5.41 16.46 14.25
C GLY A 70 5.73 15.70 12.97
N ALA A 71 6.62 16.25 12.14
CA ALA A 71 7.02 15.65 10.87
C ALA A 71 7.58 14.23 11.06
N CYS A 72 6.92 13.25 10.46
CA CYS A 72 7.26 11.84 10.59
C CYS A 72 7.40 11.14 9.23
N THR A 73 7.97 9.94 9.24
CA THR A 73 8.23 9.14 8.04
C THR A 73 7.88 7.66 8.24
N LEU A 74 7.64 6.95 7.14
CA LEU A 74 7.47 5.50 7.10
C LEU A 74 8.49 4.91 6.15
N ASN A 75 9.22 3.89 6.60
CA ASN A 75 10.12 3.09 5.77
C ASN A 75 9.66 1.63 5.77
N ILE A 76 9.09 1.20 4.63
CA ILE A 76 8.66 -0.18 4.42
C ILE A 76 9.82 -0.97 3.82
N ASN A 77 10.16 -2.13 4.41
CA ASN A 77 11.18 -3.05 3.89
C ASN A 77 12.54 -2.41 3.57
N SER A 78 12.88 -1.32 4.28
CA SER A 78 14.10 -0.55 4.03
C SER A 78 14.22 0.01 2.60
N LEU A 79 13.10 0.21 1.89
CA LEU A 79 13.05 0.77 0.53
C LEU A 79 13.40 2.27 0.48
N GLY A 80 13.40 2.93 1.64
CA GLY A 80 13.66 4.35 1.81
C GLY A 80 12.52 5.01 2.58
N ALA A 81 12.84 5.92 3.49
CA ALA A 81 11.85 6.64 4.28
C ALA A 81 11.05 7.59 3.38
N GLN A 82 9.72 7.54 3.49
CA GLN A 82 8.79 8.46 2.83
C GLN A 82 8.08 9.29 3.90
N SER A 83 7.90 10.59 3.68
CA SER A 83 7.19 11.43 4.63
C SER A 83 5.72 11.03 4.76
N LEU A 84 5.19 11.13 5.98
CA LEU A 84 3.74 11.13 6.21
C LEU A 84 3.25 12.57 6.18
N LYS A 85 2.17 12.81 5.44
CA LYS A 85 1.52 14.11 5.32
C LYS A 85 0.04 13.97 5.59
N THR A 86 -0.54 15.03 6.14
CA THR A 86 -2.00 15.17 6.21
C THR A 86 -2.59 15.23 4.81
N VAL A 87 -3.91 15.03 4.67
CA VAL A 87 -4.62 15.23 3.39
C VAL A 87 -4.41 16.60 2.74
N SER A 88 -4.05 17.61 3.54
CA SER A 88 -3.74 18.97 3.08
C SER A 88 -2.29 19.14 2.62
N GLY A 89 -1.45 18.11 2.71
CA GLY A 89 -0.04 18.13 2.32
C GLY A 89 0.93 18.67 3.38
N ASN A 90 0.44 19.03 4.57
CA ASN A 90 1.26 19.52 5.67
C ASN A 90 1.81 18.37 6.51
N ASP A 91 2.88 18.63 7.25
CA ASP A 91 3.32 17.75 8.34
C ASP A 91 2.19 17.58 9.37
N PRO A 92 2.02 16.38 9.95
CA PRO A 92 1.06 16.16 11.01
C PRO A 92 1.44 16.97 12.26
N ALA A 93 0.42 17.36 13.03
CA ALA A 93 0.61 17.95 14.35
C ALA A 93 1.12 16.89 15.34
N ASP A 94 1.57 17.34 16.52
CA ASP A 94 1.87 16.46 17.65
C ASP A 94 0.65 15.61 18.03
N ASN A 95 0.84 14.31 18.23
CA ASN A 95 -0.22 13.33 18.53
C ASN A 95 -1.34 13.24 17.47
N HIS A 96 -1.03 13.50 16.21
CA HIS A 96 -1.95 13.21 15.10
C HIS A 96 -2.06 11.70 14.84
N ILE A 97 -0.97 10.99 15.11
CA ILE A 97 -0.82 9.55 15.06
C ILE A 97 -0.48 9.10 16.48
N ASP A 98 -1.43 8.44 17.13
CA ASP A 98 -1.23 7.87 18.46
C ASP A 98 -0.71 6.43 18.37
N ALA A 99 0.13 6.05 19.31
CA ALA A 99 0.57 4.69 19.51
C ALA A 99 -0.64 3.76 19.69
N SER A 100 -0.55 2.57 19.11
CA SER A 100 -1.61 1.55 19.10
C SER A 100 -2.86 1.91 18.29
N GLN A 101 -2.91 3.05 17.59
CA GLN A 101 -3.98 3.36 16.65
C GLN A 101 -3.72 2.68 15.30
N ILE A 102 -4.77 2.16 14.65
CA ILE A 102 -4.67 1.71 13.26
C ILE A 102 -4.82 2.94 12.34
N VAL A 103 -3.70 3.39 11.77
CA VAL A 103 -3.64 4.56 10.90
C VAL A 103 -3.71 4.13 9.43
N PRO A 104 -4.76 4.52 8.67
CA PRO A 104 -4.82 4.28 7.24
C PRO A 104 -3.95 5.27 6.46
N LEU A 105 -3.05 4.74 5.65
CA LEU A 105 -2.09 5.48 4.84
C LEU A 105 -2.22 5.11 3.37
N CYS A 106 -2.14 6.11 2.48
CA CYS A 106 -2.12 5.90 1.02
C CYS A 106 -0.92 6.60 0.41
N TYR A 107 -0.07 5.89 -0.33
CA TYR A 107 1.04 6.50 -1.05
C TYR A 107 0.53 7.25 -2.29
N ASP A 108 0.82 8.54 -2.41
CA ASP A 108 0.35 9.38 -3.54
C ASP A 108 1.30 9.43 -4.74
N GLY A 109 2.49 8.80 -4.62
CA GLY A 109 3.57 8.88 -5.60
C GLY A 109 4.79 9.67 -5.10
N SER A 110 4.67 10.37 -3.97
CA SER A 110 5.76 11.09 -3.31
C SER A 110 5.76 10.95 -1.79
N ASN A 111 4.59 10.86 -1.15
CA ASN A 111 4.42 10.80 0.29
C ASN A 111 3.34 9.79 0.66
N PHE A 112 3.33 9.34 1.91
CA PHE A 112 2.15 8.67 2.48
C PHE A 112 1.18 9.72 3.00
N VAL A 113 -0.04 9.70 2.49
CA VAL A 113 -1.14 10.55 2.97
C VAL A 113 -1.85 9.82 4.11
N ILE A 114 -1.97 10.50 5.25
CA ILE A 114 -2.77 10.06 6.38
C ILE A 114 -4.24 10.26 6.03
N MET A 115 -5.00 9.17 5.99
CA MET A 115 -6.38 9.14 5.52
C MET A 115 -7.41 9.27 6.66
N SER A 116 -6.93 9.28 7.91
CA SER A 116 -7.73 9.57 9.09
C SER A 116 -7.71 11.06 9.42
N SER A 117 -8.69 11.51 10.20
CA SER A 117 -8.57 12.78 10.91
C SER A 117 -7.47 12.70 11.96
N ASP A 118 -7.10 13.87 12.49
CA ASP A 118 -6.28 13.98 13.69
C ASP A 118 -6.84 13.08 14.80
N ALA A 119 -5.97 12.33 15.46
CA ALA A 119 -6.33 11.49 16.60
C ALA A 119 -6.80 12.33 17.79
N ASN A 120 -6.19 13.51 17.97
CA ASN A 120 -6.49 14.43 19.06
C ASN A 120 -6.71 15.87 18.53
N PRO A 121 -7.83 16.12 17.83
CA PRO A 121 -8.16 17.46 17.35
C PRO A 121 -8.32 18.43 18.53
N PRO A 122 -7.96 19.72 18.36
CA PRO A 122 -8.02 20.73 19.41
C PRO A 122 -9.45 21.01 19.91
#